data_AF-A0AAF0IG61-F1
#
_entry.id   AF-A0AAF0IG61-F1
#
_cell.length_a   1.000
_cell.length_b   1.000
_cell.length_c   1.000
_cell.angle_alpha   90.00
_cell.angle_beta   90.00
_cell.angle_gamma   90.00
#
_symmetry.space_group_name_H-M   'P 1'
#
loop_
_entity.id
_entity.type
_entity.pdbx_description
1 polymer ?
#
loop_
_entity_poly.entity_id
_entity_poly.type
_entity_poly.pdbx_seq_one_letter_code
_entity_poly.pdbx_strand_id
1 'polypeptide(L)'
;MDHSMTIAEIKLSFLRDQIRILSAALDPSEDWRDYGPEVEADIPDKVIDSVLQKSVNLVFGQHNRSVFSTQATHHVSQQIERLYMNSIDPGLGENSSQGLMVEHGTDLTTHENIERLPDEWLEKDVSAVNLERYKLLREQLDSLSTERNKQRQRLVQYKQLKTLLEPFNAPQTNIQPNLVTKDSQLAAELDRMRMLLAKLAARIKQVGQQQHNVSIAKPTAQDIDTKLAKILEMT
;
A
#
# COMPACT_ATOMS: atom_id res chain seq x y z
N MET A 1 -17.83 -27.64 9.37
CA MET A 1 -16.66 -26.87 9.84
C MET A 1 -16.25 -26.08 8.63
N ASP A 2 -16.97 -25.01 8.39
CA ASP A 2 -16.97 -24.35 7.10
C ASP A 2 -15.88 -23.30 7.20
N HIS A 3 -14.68 -23.67 6.76
CA HIS A 3 -13.65 -22.67 6.55
C HIS A 3 -14.24 -21.64 5.61
N SER A 4 -14.34 -20.39 6.08
CA SER A 4 -14.77 -19.25 5.29
C SER A 4 -13.86 -19.19 4.07
N MET A 5 -14.31 -19.77 2.95
CA MET A 5 -13.53 -19.81 1.72
C MET A 5 -13.21 -18.37 1.36
N THR A 6 -11.95 -18.12 1.02
CA THR A 6 -11.55 -16.79 0.60
C THR A 6 -12.31 -16.39 -0.67
N ILE A 7 -12.53 -15.09 -0.90
CA ILE A 7 -13.25 -14.61 -2.09
C ILE A 7 -12.60 -15.14 -3.38
N ALA A 8 -11.27 -15.28 -3.39
CA ALA A 8 -10.52 -15.92 -4.46
C ALA A 8 -10.91 -17.39 -4.68
N GLU A 9 -11.04 -18.17 -3.61
CA GLU A 9 -11.42 -19.59 -3.67
C GLU A 9 -12.86 -19.78 -4.19
N ILE A 10 -13.79 -18.91 -3.81
CA ILE A 10 -15.17 -18.94 -4.30
C ILE A 10 -15.23 -18.64 -5.81
N LYS A 11 -14.48 -17.61 -6.26
CA LYS A 11 -14.41 -17.28 -7.70
C LYS A 11 -13.79 -18.42 -8.50
N LEU A 12 -12.76 -19.05 -7.95
CA LEU A 12 -12.08 -20.16 -8.58
C LEU A 12 -12.92 -21.45 -8.59
N SER A 13 -13.71 -21.73 -7.55
CA SER A 13 -14.66 -22.85 -7.57
C SER A 13 -15.74 -22.64 -8.62
N PHE A 14 -16.30 -21.43 -8.72
CA PHE A 14 -17.25 -21.08 -9.77
C PHE A 14 -16.67 -21.29 -11.17
N LEU A 15 -15.47 -20.78 -11.44
CA LEU A 15 -14.82 -20.98 -12.75
C LEU A 15 -14.59 -22.46 -13.05
N ARG A 16 -14.20 -23.27 -12.07
CA ARG A 16 -14.06 -24.73 -12.24
C ARG A 16 -15.37 -25.41 -12.58
N ASP A 17 -16.46 -25.03 -11.92
CA ASP A 17 -17.78 -25.58 -12.20
C ASP A 17 -18.27 -25.20 -13.60
N GLN A 18 -18.08 -23.94 -14.02
CA GLN A 18 -18.44 -23.49 -15.37
C GLN A 18 -17.58 -24.18 -16.44
N ILE A 19 -16.27 -24.29 -16.22
CA ILE A 19 -15.38 -25.01 -17.13
C ILE A 19 -15.80 -26.48 -17.24
N ARG A 20 -16.20 -27.13 -16.13
CA ARG A 20 -16.71 -28.52 -16.16
C ARG A 20 -17.96 -28.66 -17.03
N ILE A 21 -18.89 -27.70 -16.96
CA ILE A 21 -20.11 -27.70 -17.77
C ILE A 21 -19.76 -27.49 -19.24
N LEU A 22 -18.92 -26.48 -19.53
CA LEU A 22 -18.55 -26.12 -20.91
C LEU A 22 -17.62 -27.14 -21.58
N SER A 23 -16.88 -27.93 -20.80
CA SER A 23 -16.00 -28.99 -21.32
C SER A 23 -16.65 -30.37 -21.40
N ALA A 24 -17.96 -30.46 -21.19
CA ALA A 24 -18.72 -31.69 -21.40
C ALA A 24 -18.56 -32.17 -22.85
N ALA A 25 -18.47 -33.49 -23.02
CA ALA A 25 -18.41 -34.09 -24.35
C ALA A 25 -19.69 -33.78 -25.13
N LEU A 26 -19.55 -33.57 -26.43
CA LEU A 26 -20.67 -33.32 -27.32
C LEU A 26 -21.28 -34.66 -27.72
N ASP A 27 -22.58 -34.77 -27.51
CA ASP A 27 -23.41 -35.87 -28.00
C ASP A 27 -24.24 -35.37 -29.21
N PRO A 28 -24.56 -36.27 -30.16
CA PRO A 28 -25.42 -35.90 -31.28
C PRO A 28 -26.82 -35.50 -30.76
N SER A 29 -27.33 -34.35 -31.21
CA SER A 29 -28.70 -33.91 -30.91
C SER A 29 -29.71 -34.90 -31.47
N GLU A 30 -30.78 -35.23 -30.74
CA GLU A 30 -31.74 -36.27 -31.15
C GLU A 30 -32.31 -36.10 -32.57
N ASP A 31 -32.42 -34.85 -33.04
CA ASP A 31 -32.99 -34.49 -34.35
C ASP A 31 -31.91 -34.21 -35.42
N TRP A 32 -30.63 -34.57 -35.19
CA TRP A 32 -29.53 -34.21 -36.10
C TRP A 32 -29.72 -34.69 -37.55
N ARG A 33 -30.52 -35.74 -37.74
CA ARG A 33 -30.86 -36.33 -39.05
C ARG A 33 -31.77 -35.44 -39.88
N ASP A 34 -32.63 -34.65 -39.23
CA ASP A 34 -33.61 -33.79 -39.91
C ASP A 34 -32.97 -32.50 -40.46
N TYR A 35 -31.76 -32.18 -40.01
CA TYR A 35 -30.98 -31.02 -40.46
C TYR A 35 -29.99 -31.34 -41.60
N GLY A 36 -29.88 -32.60 -42.01
CA GLY A 36 -28.95 -33.05 -43.05
C GLY A 36 -29.49 -32.85 -44.47
N PRO A 37 -28.62 -32.70 -45.50
CA PRO A 37 -29.06 -32.76 -46.88
C PRO A 37 -29.69 -34.12 -47.19
N GLU A 38 -30.79 -34.15 -47.96
CA GLU A 38 -31.38 -35.41 -48.43
C GLU A 38 -30.39 -36.13 -49.37
N VAL A 39 -29.69 -37.13 -48.84
CA VAL A 39 -28.73 -37.96 -49.58
C VAL A 39 -29.35 -39.36 -49.75
N GLU A 40 -29.20 -39.97 -50.92
CA GLU A 40 -29.76 -41.32 -51.24
C GLU A 40 -29.24 -42.46 -50.35
N ALA A 41 -28.17 -42.22 -49.58
CA ALA A 41 -27.56 -43.20 -48.69
C ALA A 41 -27.41 -42.62 -47.29
N ASP A 42 -28.05 -43.26 -46.31
CA ASP A 42 -27.92 -42.92 -44.90
C ASP A 42 -26.47 -43.11 -44.45
N ILE A 43 -25.92 -42.08 -43.80
CA ILE A 43 -24.61 -42.19 -43.16
C ILE A 43 -24.75 -43.16 -41.97
N PRO A 44 -23.92 -44.21 -41.88
CA PRO A 44 -24.03 -45.17 -40.79
C PRO A 44 -23.63 -44.54 -39.45
N ASP A 45 -24.43 -44.77 -38.40
CA ASP A 45 -24.22 -44.23 -37.05
C ASP A 45 -22.80 -44.50 -36.51
N LYS A 46 -22.23 -45.65 -36.86
CA LYS A 46 -20.86 -46.02 -36.48
C LYS A 46 -19.81 -45.04 -36.98
N VAL A 47 -19.99 -44.48 -38.19
CA VAL A 47 -19.06 -43.50 -38.74
C VAL A 47 -19.22 -42.18 -38.00
N ILE A 48 -20.44 -41.79 -37.68
CA ILE A 48 -20.76 -40.56 -36.95
C ILE A 48 -20.23 -40.61 -35.53
N ASP A 49 -20.49 -41.69 -34.80
CA ASP A 49 -19.92 -41.93 -33.48
C ASP A 49 -18.39 -41.92 -33.53
N SER A 50 -17.78 -42.52 -34.56
CA SER A 50 -16.33 -42.53 -34.70
C SER A 50 -15.75 -41.13 -34.98
N VAL A 51 -16.44 -40.30 -35.75
CA VAL A 51 -16.03 -38.92 -36.04
C VAL A 51 -16.25 -38.04 -34.81
N LEU A 52 -17.42 -38.12 -34.18
CA LEU A 52 -17.73 -37.38 -32.95
C LEU A 52 -16.76 -37.72 -31.82
N GLN A 53 -16.48 -39.00 -31.58
CA GLN A 53 -15.55 -39.42 -30.54
C GLN A 53 -14.09 -39.12 -30.88
N LYS A 54 -13.63 -39.42 -32.11
CA LYS A 54 -12.20 -39.34 -32.46
C LYS A 54 -11.75 -37.98 -32.98
N SER A 55 -12.59 -37.26 -33.72
CA SER A 55 -12.19 -35.96 -34.27
C SER A 55 -12.71 -34.82 -33.40
N VAL A 56 -14.00 -34.81 -33.07
CA VAL A 56 -14.60 -33.65 -32.39
C VAL A 56 -14.26 -33.63 -30.91
N ASN A 57 -14.65 -34.66 -30.17
CA ASN A 57 -14.45 -34.72 -28.72
C ASN A 57 -12.96 -34.81 -28.33
N LEU A 58 -12.13 -35.47 -29.15
CA LEU A 58 -10.68 -35.53 -28.91
C LEU A 58 -10.00 -34.17 -29.11
N VAL A 59 -10.27 -33.48 -30.22
CA VAL A 59 -9.70 -32.15 -30.51
C VAL A 59 -10.24 -31.13 -29.52
N PHE A 60 -11.53 -31.21 -29.19
CA PHE A 60 -12.16 -30.36 -28.17
C PHE A 60 -11.53 -30.57 -26.79
N GLY A 61 -11.30 -31.82 -26.37
CA GLY A 61 -10.61 -32.14 -25.13
C GLY A 61 -9.16 -31.62 -25.10
N GLN A 62 -8.44 -31.73 -26.22
CA GLN A 62 -7.08 -31.18 -26.35
C GLN A 62 -7.08 -29.65 -26.23
N HIS A 63 -8.00 -28.97 -26.92
CA HIS A 63 -8.15 -27.52 -26.86
C HIS A 63 -8.53 -27.06 -25.45
N ASN A 64 -9.52 -27.70 -24.82
CA ASN A 64 -9.96 -27.36 -23.46
C ASN A 64 -8.84 -27.53 -22.44
N ARG A 65 -8.01 -28.56 -22.57
CA ARG A 65 -6.85 -28.74 -21.67
C ARG A 65 -5.78 -27.66 -21.87
N SER A 66 -5.62 -27.16 -23.09
CA SER A 66 -4.69 -26.07 -23.40
C SER A 66 -5.20 -24.71 -22.93
N VAL A 67 -6.46 -24.40 -23.17
CA VAL A 67 -7.07 -23.10 -22.85
C VAL A 67 -7.41 -22.98 -21.37
N PHE A 68 -8.01 -24.03 -20.79
CA PHE A 68 -8.41 -24.07 -19.39
C PHE A 68 -7.37 -24.80 -18.53
N SER A 69 -6.10 -24.43 -18.70
CA SER A 69 -5.06 -24.91 -17.79
C SER A 69 -5.31 -24.42 -16.36
N THR A 70 -4.92 -25.20 -15.35
CA THR A 70 -5.12 -24.82 -13.93
C THR A 70 -4.47 -23.46 -13.61
N GLN A 71 -3.32 -23.18 -14.23
CA GLN A 71 -2.62 -21.91 -14.08
C GLN A 71 -3.40 -20.75 -14.73
N ALA A 72 -3.99 -20.96 -15.91
CA ALA A 72 -4.82 -19.94 -16.58
C ALA A 72 -6.08 -19.64 -15.76
N THR A 73 -6.78 -20.66 -15.26
CA THR A 73 -7.96 -20.46 -14.41
C THR A 73 -7.63 -19.68 -13.14
N HIS A 74 -6.52 -20.00 -12.48
CA HIS A 74 -6.05 -19.28 -11.30
C HIS A 74 -5.63 -17.84 -11.61
N HIS A 75 -4.97 -17.62 -12.74
CA HIS A 75 -4.58 -16.28 -13.17
C HIS A 75 -5.82 -15.41 -13.50
N VAL A 76 -6.81 -15.96 -14.19
CA VAL A 76 -8.06 -15.25 -14.50
C VAL A 76 -8.85 -14.96 -13.22
N SER A 77 -8.94 -15.89 -12.26
CA SER A 77 -9.59 -15.60 -10.97
C SER A 77 -8.91 -14.45 -10.23
N GLN A 78 -7.57 -14.43 -10.23
CA GLN A 78 -6.79 -13.32 -9.66
C GLN A 78 -6.98 -12.01 -10.43
N GLN A 79 -7.10 -12.04 -11.76
CA GLN A 79 -7.39 -10.84 -12.55
C GLN A 79 -8.77 -10.28 -12.23
N ILE A 80 -9.79 -11.13 -12.16
CA ILE A 80 -11.16 -10.74 -11.78
C ILE A 80 -11.16 -10.20 -10.35
N GLU A 81 -10.40 -10.78 -9.45
CA GLU A 81 -10.23 -10.27 -8.10
C GLU A 81 -9.57 -8.90 -8.09
N ARG A 82 -8.46 -8.71 -8.80
CA ARG A 82 -7.80 -7.41 -8.93
C ARG A 82 -8.73 -6.37 -9.56
N LEU A 83 -9.46 -6.71 -10.61
CA LEU A 83 -10.41 -5.78 -11.24
C LEU A 83 -11.56 -5.44 -10.30
N TYR A 84 -12.07 -6.42 -9.53
CA TYR A 84 -13.08 -6.18 -8.52
C TYR A 84 -12.57 -5.27 -7.41
N MET A 85 -11.38 -5.56 -6.86
CA MET A 85 -10.76 -4.70 -5.86
C MET A 85 -10.45 -3.31 -6.43
N ASN A 86 -9.98 -3.19 -7.67
CA ASN A 86 -9.77 -1.90 -8.33
C ASN A 86 -11.08 -1.17 -8.67
N SER A 87 -12.20 -1.88 -8.84
CA SER A 87 -13.54 -1.30 -9.01
C SER A 87 -14.18 -0.89 -7.68
N ILE A 88 -13.68 -1.44 -6.57
CA ILE A 88 -13.95 -0.98 -5.20
C ILE A 88 -13.04 0.21 -4.85
N ASP A 89 -11.78 0.18 -5.33
CA ASP A 89 -10.75 1.23 -5.16
C ASP A 89 -10.51 2.16 -6.39
N PRO A 90 -11.51 2.62 -7.16
CA PRO A 90 -11.34 3.82 -7.97
C PRO A 90 -11.83 4.96 -7.07
N GLY A 91 -10.93 5.68 -6.41
CA GLY A 91 -11.37 6.88 -5.68
C GLY A 91 -12.29 7.73 -6.57
N LEU A 92 -13.42 8.19 -6.02
CA LEU A 92 -14.21 9.29 -6.58
C LEU A 92 -14.99 8.97 -7.87
N GLY A 93 -15.93 8.02 -7.80
CA GLY A 93 -17.13 8.06 -8.65
C GLY A 93 -18.13 9.07 -8.07
N GLU A 94 -18.21 10.26 -8.68
CA GLU A 94 -19.20 11.30 -8.39
C GLU A 94 -20.60 10.68 -8.24
N ASN A 95 -21.21 10.76 -7.06
CA ASN A 95 -22.57 10.35 -6.75
C ASN A 95 -22.69 8.88 -6.27
N SER A 96 -22.72 8.72 -4.94
CA SER A 96 -23.57 7.78 -4.15
C SER A 96 -22.79 7.26 -2.94
N SER A 97 -22.87 7.94 -1.79
CA SER A 97 -22.98 7.35 -0.44
C SER A 97 -22.03 6.22 0.04
N GLN A 98 -20.99 5.79 -0.69
CA GLN A 98 -20.27 4.54 -0.41
C GLN A 98 -18.95 4.73 0.35
N GLY A 99 -18.36 5.93 0.38
CA GLY A 99 -17.20 6.26 1.23
C GLY A 99 -17.52 6.36 2.73
N LEU A 100 -18.79 6.11 3.06
CA LEU A 100 -19.42 6.21 4.37
C LEU A 100 -19.81 4.82 4.90
N MET A 101 -19.58 3.76 4.11
CA MET A 101 -19.98 2.42 4.46
C MET A 101 -18.86 1.73 5.24
N VAL A 102 -19.03 1.72 6.56
CA VAL A 102 -18.18 0.97 7.49
C VAL A 102 -18.31 -0.52 7.18
N GLU A 103 -17.24 -1.13 6.63
CA GLU A 103 -17.26 -2.55 6.30
C GLU A 103 -17.50 -3.40 7.56
N HIS A 104 -18.23 -4.51 7.40
CA HIS A 104 -18.44 -5.47 8.47
C HIS A 104 -17.08 -6.05 8.93
N GLY A 105 -16.70 -5.77 10.17
CA GLY A 105 -15.42 -6.21 10.75
C GLY A 105 -14.38 -5.10 10.90
N THR A 106 -14.68 -3.88 10.48
CA THR A 106 -13.84 -2.71 10.79
C THR A 106 -13.74 -2.50 12.29
N ASP A 107 -12.50 -2.32 12.76
CA ASP A 107 -12.23 -2.06 14.17
C ASP A 107 -12.57 -0.60 14.52
N LEU A 108 -13.74 -0.41 15.14
CA LEU A 108 -14.23 0.88 15.64
C LEU A 108 -13.50 1.35 16.91
N THR A 109 -12.44 0.66 17.35
CA THR A 109 -11.57 1.20 18.39
C THR A 109 -10.58 2.23 17.85
N THR A 110 -10.29 2.29 16.55
CA THR A 110 -9.34 3.27 16.00
C THR A 110 -10.02 4.62 15.71
N HIS A 111 -9.33 5.72 16.00
CA HIS A 111 -9.91 7.06 15.81
C HIS A 111 -10.20 7.36 14.33
N GLU A 112 -9.33 6.91 13.43
CA GLU A 112 -9.50 7.09 11.99
C GLU A 112 -10.75 6.38 11.45
N ASN A 113 -11.08 5.19 11.96
CA ASN A 113 -12.29 4.48 11.56
C ASN A 113 -13.55 5.12 12.14
N ILE A 114 -13.43 5.72 13.33
CA ILE A 114 -14.52 6.49 13.96
C ILE A 114 -14.83 7.75 13.13
N GLU A 115 -13.81 8.48 12.67
CA GLU A 115 -13.99 9.68 11.84
C GLU A 115 -14.63 9.38 10.48
N ARG A 116 -14.49 8.15 9.98
CA ARG A 116 -15.15 7.70 8.74
C ARG A 116 -16.65 7.42 8.93
N LEU A 117 -17.16 7.40 10.16
CA LEU A 117 -18.58 7.15 10.42
C LEU A 117 -19.46 8.29 9.87
N PRO A 118 -20.59 7.97 9.20
CA PRO A 118 -21.49 8.98 8.65
C PRO A 118 -22.16 9.84 9.71
N ASP A 119 -22.40 11.12 9.39
CA ASP A 119 -23.24 12.00 10.20
C ASP A 119 -24.70 11.55 10.23
N GLU A 120 -25.18 10.99 9.12
CA GLU A 120 -26.54 10.52 8.95
C GLU A 120 -26.55 9.06 8.51
N TRP A 121 -27.49 8.28 9.08
CA TRP A 121 -27.72 6.90 8.65
C TRP A 121 -28.31 6.90 7.24
N LEU A 122 -27.64 6.25 6.30
CA LEU A 122 -27.94 6.36 4.86
C LEU A 122 -29.15 5.52 4.42
N GLU A 123 -29.56 4.53 5.21
CA GLU A 123 -30.69 3.67 4.88
C GLU A 123 -32.02 4.38 5.16
N LYS A 124 -32.86 4.49 4.12
CA LYS A 124 -34.12 5.25 4.13
C LYS A 124 -35.28 4.56 4.86
N ASP A 125 -35.14 3.28 5.21
CA ASP A 125 -36.21 2.45 5.78
C ASP A 125 -36.14 2.32 7.31
N VAL A 126 -35.35 3.17 7.97
CA VAL A 126 -35.07 3.07 9.40
C VAL A 126 -36.04 3.92 10.24
N SER A 127 -36.58 3.31 11.30
CA SER A 127 -37.44 3.99 12.29
C SER A 127 -36.73 5.20 12.91
N ALA A 128 -37.46 6.31 13.11
CA ALA A 128 -36.93 7.55 13.69
C ALA A 128 -36.21 7.33 15.05
N VAL A 129 -36.68 6.37 15.85
CA VAL A 129 -36.06 5.99 17.14
C VAL A 129 -34.63 5.48 16.96
N ASN A 130 -34.36 4.73 15.90
CA ASN A 130 -33.03 4.21 15.62
C ASN A 130 -32.08 5.30 15.12
N LEU A 131 -32.59 6.31 14.40
CA LEU A 131 -31.82 7.48 13.98
C LEU A 131 -31.35 8.30 15.19
N GLU A 132 -32.24 8.57 16.14
CA GLU A 132 -31.88 9.26 17.39
C GLU A 132 -30.88 8.44 18.20
N ARG A 133 -31.10 7.13 18.31
CA ARG A 133 -30.18 6.21 19.01
C ARG A 133 -28.79 6.20 18.36
N TYR A 134 -28.72 6.19 17.02
CA TYR A 134 -27.46 6.25 16.29
C TYR A 134 -26.69 7.54 16.63
N LYS A 135 -27.36 8.69 16.57
CA LYS A 135 -26.75 9.99 16.88
C LYS A 135 -26.19 10.03 18.30
N LEU A 136 -26.97 9.58 19.28
CA LEU A 136 -26.53 9.52 20.68
C LEU A 136 -25.31 8.61 20.87
N LEU A 137 -25.31 7.43 20.24
CA LEU A 137 -24.19 6.49 20.33
C LEU A 137 -22.93 7.04 19.65
N ARG A 138 -23.09 7.76 18.54
CA ARG A 138 -21.98 8.39 17.83
C ARG A 138 -21.34 9.49 18.68
N GLU A 139 -22.13 10.38 19.26
CA GLU A 139 -21.63 11.43 20.17
C GLU A 139 -20.89 10.82 21.38
N GLN A 140 -21.45 9.76 21.97
CA GLN A 140 -20.78 9.03 23.06
C GLN A 140 -19.45 8.43 22.60
N LEU A 141 -19.43 7.80 21.43
CA LEU A 141 -18.24 7.16 20.88
C LEU A 141 -17.16 8.20 20.54
N ASP A 142 -17.54 9.36 20.02
CA ASP A 142 -16.63 10.48 19.79
C ASP A 142 -16.05 10.99 21.11
N SER A 143 -16.88 11.23 22.12
CA SER A 143 -16.42 11.67 23.44
C SER A 143 -15.39 10.71 24.05
N LEU A 144 -15.68 9.41 24.06
CA LEU A 144 -14.79 8.36 24.56
C LEU A 144 -13.51 8.25 23.74
N SER A 145 -13.59 8.44 22.43
CA SER A 145 -12.41 8.44 21.55
C SER A 145 -11.45 9.58 21.90
N THR A 146 -11.98 10.78 22.16
CA THR A 146 -11.16 11.95 22.54
C THR A 146 -10.53 11.75 23.91
N GLU A 147 -11.25 11.20 24.90
CA GLU A 147 -10.71 10.91 26.23
C GLU A 147 -9.58 9.89 26.17
N ARG A 148 -9.79 8.80 25.42
CA ARG A 148 -8.77 7.77 25.19
C ARG A 148 -7.53 8.35 24.50
N ASN A 149 -7.70 9.21 23.51
CA ASN A 149 -6.58 9.85 22.82
C ASN A 149 -5.79 10.75 23.78
N LYS A 150 -6.46 11.55 24.62
CA LYS A 150 -5.81 12.35 25.68
C LYS A 150 -5.04 11.45 26.66
N GLN A 151 -5.61 10.33 27.09
CA GLN A 151 -4.92 9.37 27.97
C GLN A 151 -3.70 8.73 27.31
N ARG A 152 -3.81 8.34 26.02
CA ARG A 152 -2.68 7.81 25.25
C ARG A 152 -1.55 8.83 25.12
N GLN A 153 -1.87 10.09 24.85
CA GLN A 153 -0.87 11.17 24.81
C GLN A 153 -0.17 11.37 26.15
N ARG A 154 -0.92 11.39 27.26
CA ARG A 154 -0.33 11.44 28.62
C ARG A 154 0.58 10.26 28.89
N LEU A 155 0.18 9.05 28.49
CA LEU A 155 1.00 7.84 28.63
C LEU A 155 2.31 7.98 27.85
N VAL A 156 2.25 8.45 26.60
CA VAL A 156 3.45 8.71 25.78
C VAL A 156 4.37 9.72 26.45
N GLN A 157 3.82 10.82 26.98
CA GLN A 157 4.59 11.82 27.73
C GLN A 157 5.26 11.21 28.97
N TYR A 158 4.53 10.42 29.77
CA TYR A 158 5.11 9.76 30.94
C TYR A 158 6.18 8.73 30.57
N LYS A 159 6.02 8.01 29.46
CA LYS A 159 7.05 7.12 28.94
C LYS A 159 8.30 7.89 28.52
N GLN A 160 8.14 9.01 27.81
CA GLN A 160 9.26 9.88 27.44
C GLN A 160 9.98 10.44 28.68
N LEU A 161 9.23 10.91 29.67
CA LEU A 161 9.81 11.36 30.94
C LEU A 161 10.54 10.22 31.66
N LYS A 162 9.95 9.02 31.69
CA LYS A 162 10.60 7.84 32.25
C LYS A 162 11.92 7.54 31.52
N THR A 163 11.95 7.58 30.19
CA THR A 163 13.20 7.36 29.42
C THR A 163 14.25 8.44 29.70
N LEU A 164 13.84 9.68 29.96
CA LEU A 164 14.77 10.75 30.36
C LEU A 164 15.29 10.57 31.80
N LEU A 165 14.51 9.92 32.66
CA LEU A 165 14.87 9.63 34.04
C LEU A 165 15.68 8.32 34.18
N GLU A 166 15.63 7.41 33.21
CA GLU A 166 16.40 6.15 33.24
C GLU A 166 17.90 6.33 33.53
N PRO A 167 18.60 7.33 32.94
CA PRO A 167 20.00 7.62 33.26
C PRO A 167 20.24 7.98 34.73
N PHE A 168 19.25 8.55 35.43
CA PHE A 168 19.36 8.94 36.85
C PHE A 168 19.22 7.77 37.82
N ASN A 169 18.78 6.59 37.37
CA ASN A 169 18.73 5.40 38.22
C ASN A 169 20.14 4.94 38.66
N ALA A 170 21.17 5.23 37.85
CA ALA A 170 22.57 4.94 38.15
C ALA A 170 23.45 6.19 37.88
N PRO A 171 23.36 7.23 38.73
CA PRO A 171 23.97 8.52 38.45
C PRO A 171 25.50 8.45 38.39
N GLN A 172 26.12 7.53 39.14
CA GLN A 172 27.57 7.33 39.14
C GLN A 172 28.10 6.77 37.81
N THR A 173 27.31 5.95 37.12
CA THR A 173 27.72 5.31 35.87
C THR A 173 27.36 6.14 34.64
N ASN A 174 26.19 6.78 34.63
CA ASN A 174 25.66 7.45 33.43
C ASN A 174 25.87 8.98 33.42
N ILE A 175 25.83 9.64 34.58
CA ILE A 175 25.82 11.12 34.67
C ILE A 175 27.20 11.65 35.06
N GLN A 176 27.85 11.05 36.06
CA GLN A 176 29.15 11.50 36.54
C GLN A 176 30.27 11.55 35.49
N PRO A 177 30.42 10.59 34.55
CA PRO A 177 31.47 10.70 33.53
C PRO A 177 31.22 11.82 32.50
N ASN A 178 29.95 12.21 32.31
CA ASN A 178 29.52 13.26 31.37
C ASN A 178 29.48 14.66 32.01
N LEU A 179 29.80 14.77 33.30
CA LEU A 179 29.80 16.03 34.03
C LEU A 179 31.15 16.74 33.84
N VAL A 180 31.18 18.05 33.60
CA VAL A 180 32.42 18.85 33.50
C VAL A 180 33.03 19.04 34.89
N THR A 181 33.61 17.98 35.44
CA THR A 181 34.49 18.09 36.61
C THR A 181 35.94 18.17 36.14
N LYS A 182 36.85 18.69 36.98
CA LYS A 182 38.26 18.89 36.63
C LYS A 182 38.96 17.62 36.12
N ASP A 183 38.52 16.45 36.61
CA ASP A 183 39.07 15.13 36.25
C ASP A 183 38.12 14.31 35.35
N SER A 184 37.11 14.94 34.74
CA SER A 184 36.16 14.25 33.88
C SER A 184 36.75 13.87 32.52
N GLN A 185 36.27 12.75 31.97
CA GLN A 185 36.61 12.34 30.60
C GLN A 185 36.22 13.40 29.57
N LEU A 186 35.09 14.08 29.79
CA LEU A 186 34.62 15.16 28.92
C LEU A 186 35.54 16.40 28.97
N ALA A 187 36.10 16.78 30.12
CA ALA A 187 37.10 17.85 30.20
C ALA A 187 38.36 17.51 29.38
N ALA A 188 38.83 16.26 29.44
CA ALA A 188 39.97 15.80 28.64
C ALA A 188 39.66 15.83 27.12
N GLU A 189 38.43 15.50 26.71
CA GLU A 189 38.00 15.62 25.32
C GLU A 189 37.86 17.08 24.86
N LEU A 190 37.31 17.97 25.70
CA LEU A 190 37.26 19.41 25.43
C LEU A 190 38.66 20.00 25.25
N ASP A 191 39.64 19.59 26.08
CA ASP A 191 41.02 20.06 25.95
C ASP A 191 41.70 19.50 24.68
N ARG A 192 41.40 18.26 24.28
CA ARG A 192 41.79 17.73 22.96
C ARG A 192 41.17 18.55 21.83
N MET A 193 39.90 18.89 21.91
CA MET A 193 39.23 19.74 20.91
C MET A 193 39.84 21.14 20.86
N ARG A 194 40.18 21.76 22.00
CA ARG A 194 40.90 23.05 22.04
C ARG A 194 42.25 22.97 21.33
N MET A 195 43.02 21.92 21.57
CA MET A 195 44.29 21.69 20.88
C MET A 195 44.10 21.50 19.37
N LEU A 196 43.09 20.73 18.96
CA LEU A 196 42.77 20.53 17.54
C LEU A 196 42.29 21.82 16.87
N LEU A 197 41.46 22.64 17.53
CA LEU A 197 41.03 23.94 17.06
C LEU A 197 42.20 24.92 16.93
N ALA A 198 43.11 24.95 17.89
CA ALA A 198 44.33 25.77 17.81
C ALA A 198 45.21 25.34 16.62
N LYS A 199 45.36 24.03 16.38
CA LYS A 199 46.08 23.49 15.23
C LYS A 199 45.37 23.82 13.90
N LEU A 200 44.05 23.72 13.85
CA LEU A 200 43.26 24.10 12.67
C LEU A 200 43.37 25.60 12.39
N ALA A 201 43.25 26.44 13.42
CA ALA A 201 43.42 27.89 13.28
C ALA A 201 44.84 28.25 12.81
N ALA A 202 45.87 27.57 13.32
CA ALA A 202 47.25 27.75 12.85
C ALA A 202 47.42 27.31 11.38
N ARG A 203 46.82 26.17 11.00
CA ARG A 203 46.88 25.68 9.61
C ARG A 203 46.10 26.56 8.64
N ILE A 204 44.94 27.08 9.03
CA ILE A 204 44.16 28.05 8.23
C ILE A 204 44.96 29.34 8.03
N LYS A 205 45.62 29.86 9.08
CA LYS A 205 46.52 31.01 8.95
C LYS A 205 47.69 30.74 8.01
N GLN A 206 48.29 29.55 8.08
CA GLN A 206 49.37 29.16 7.16
C GLN A 206 48.88 29.05 5.71
N VAL A 207 47.70 28.50 5.46
CA VAL A 207 47.10 28.43 4.11
C VAL A 207 46.74 29.83 3.60
N GLY A 208 46.19 30.71 4.45
CA GLY A 208 45.93 32.11 4.10
C GLY A 208 47.20 32.91 3.80
N GLN A 209 48.30 32.63 4.51
CA GLN A 209 49.61 33.24 4.23
C GLN A 209 50.26 32.67 2.95
N GLN A 210 50.05 31.39 2.64
CA GLN A 210 50.50 30.79 1.37
C GLN A 210 49.73 31.34 0.16
N GLN A 211 48.43 31.64 0.30
CA GLN A 211 47.65 32.33 -0.74
C GLN A 211 48.10 33.78 -0.93
N HIS A 212 48.63 34.45 0.10
CA HIS A 212 49.10 35.83 -0.01
C HIS A 212 50.50 35.97 -0.64
N ASN A 213 51.28 34.88 -0.72
CA ASN A 213 52.62 34.85 -1.31
C ASN A 213 52.64 34.48 -2.81
N VAL A 214 51.48 34.25 -3.42
CA VAL A 214 51.34 34.23 -4.89
C VAL A 214 50.85 35.61 -5.31
N SER A 215 51.80 36.53 -5.50
CA SER A 215 51.54 37.81 -6.19
C SER A 215 51.07 37.53 -7.61
N ILE A 216 49.77 37.64 -7.87
CA ILE A 216 49.23 37.91 -9.21
C ILE A 216 48.24 39.06 -9.08
N ALA A 217 48.67 40.20 -9.62
CA ALA A 217 47.95 41.38 -10.09
C ALA A 217 46.57 41.72 -9.48
N LYS A 218 46.47 42.92 -8.90
CA LYS A 218 45.19 43.60 -8.68
C LYS A 218 44.43 43.67 -10.01
N PRO A 219 43.19 43.16 -10.12
CA PRO A 219 42.39 43.37 -11.32
C PRO A 219 42.03 44.86 -11.40
N THR A 220 42.40 45.50 -12.50
CA THR A 220 41.97 46.84 -12.86
C THR A 220 40.46 46.89 -13.00
N ALA A 221 39.83 47.98 -12.55
CA ALA A 221 38.36 48.16 -12.50
C ALA A 221 37.63 47.83 -13.81
N GLN A 222 38.31 47.95 -14.95
CA GLN A 222 37.79 47.62 -16.29
C GLN A 222 37.41 46.12 -16.45
N ASP A 223 38.04 45.20 -15.70
CA ASP A 223 37.73 43.76 -15.76
C ASP A 223 36.45 43.36 -15.03
N ILE A 224 35.96 44.23 -14.15
CA ILE A 224 34.74 43.97 -13.37
C ILE A 224 33.51 44.37 -14.20
N ASP A 225 33.61 45.47 -14.95
CA ASP A 225 32.55 45.97 -15.83
C ASP A 225 32.30 45.02 -17.00
N THR A 226 33.34 44.43 -17.57
CA THR A 226 33.20 43.44 -18.65
C THR A 226 32.55 42.13 -18.17
N LYS A 227 32.86 41.70 -16.94
CA LYS A 227 32.23 40.54 -16.31
C LYS A 227 30.77 40.78 -15.93
N LEU A 228 30.41 41.98 -15.47
CA LEU A 228 29.03 42.36 -15.19
C LEU A 228 28.19 42.42 -16.47
N ALA A 229 28.73 42.99 -17.56
CA ALA A 229 28.05 43.01 -18.85
C ALA A 229 27.75 41.59 -19.37
N LYS A 230 28.69 40.66 -19.21
CA LYS A 230 28.53 39.26 -19.65
C LYS A 230 27.47 38.47 -18.85
N ILE A 231 27.23 38.83 -17.60
CA ILE A 231 26.21 38.19 -16.76
C ILE A 231 24.81 38.70 -17.11
N LEU A 232 24.71 39.97 -17.52
CA LEU A 232 23.44 40.62 -17.88
C LEU A 232 22.92 40.21 -19.27
N GLU A 233 23.81 39.76 -20.17
CA GLU A 233 23.43 39.16 -21.46
C GLU A 233 22.99 37.69 -21.37
N MET A 234 23.15 37.03 -20.21
CA MET A 234 22.79 35.61 -20.00
C MET A 234 21.45 35.40 -19.29
N THR A 235 20.71 36.47 -18.98
CA THR A 235 19.33 36.43 -18.45
C THR A 235 18.37 37.02 -19.46
#